data_AF-A0A952IS37-F1
#
_entry.id   AF-A0A952IS37-F1
#
_cell.length_a   1.000
_cell.length_b   1.000
_cell.length_c   1.000
_cell.angle_alpha   90.00
_cell.angle_beta   90.00
_cell.angle_gamma   90.00
#
_symmetry.space_group_name_H-M   'P 1'
#
loop_
_entity.id
_entity.type
_entity.pdbx_description
1 polymer ?
#
loop_
_entity_poly.entity_id
_entity_poly.type
_entity_poly.pdbx_seq_one_letter_code
_entity_poly.pdbx_strand_id
1 'polypeptide(L)' 'MKLLSMIAAFAAFSTFGTSAYAQANLSAETASPGGATFLSPSHMAEIAGTQGIANIQLADGQTLTNSLQN' A
#
# COMPACT_ATOMS: atom_id res chain seq x y z
N MET A 1 -16.19 11.42 41.13
CA MET A 1 -14.90 11.75 40.46
C MET A 1 -14.13 10.50 40.01
N LYS A 2 -13.88 9.51 40.86
CA LYS A 2 -13.16 8.25 40.50
C LYS A 2 -13.77 7.45 39.34
N LEU A 3 -15.10 7.41 39.25
CA LEU A 3 -15.80 6.69 38.18
C LEU A 3 -15.65 7.41 36.82
N LEU A 4 -15.67 8.75 36.83
CA LEU A 4 -15.45 9.57 35.64
C LEU A 4 -14.00 9.47 35.15
N SER A 5 -13.01 9.36 36.04
CA SER A 5 -11.61 9.13 35.65
C SER A 5 -11.38 7.73 35.08
N MET A 6 -12.08 6.70 35.57
CA MET A 6 -12.01 5.35 34.98
C MET A 6 -12.61 5.31 33.58
N ILE A 7 -13.74 5.98 33.34
CA ILE A 7 -14.35 6.06 32.00
C ILE A 7 -13.42 6.78 31.01
N ALA A 8 -12.81 7.88 31.43
CA ALA A 8 -11.85 8.61 30.59
C ALA A 8 -10.61 7.76 30.26
N ALA A 9 -10.08 7.01 31.24
CA ALA A 9 -8.95 6.11 31.03
C ALA A 9 -9.29 4.95 30.07
N PHE A 10 -10.49 4.39 30.17
CA PHE A 10 -10.95 3.31 29.28
C PHE A 10 -11.16 3.80 27.84
N ALA A 11 -11.75 4.99 27.67
CA ALA A 11 -11.91 5.60 26.35
C ALA A 11 -10.54 5.89 25.70
N ALA A 12 -9.59 6.44 26.47
CA ALA A 12 -8.22 6.66 25.99
C ALA A 12 -7.49 5.35 25.64
N PHE A 13 -7.77 4.25 26.34
CA PHE A 13 -7.19 2.95 26.02
C PHE A 13 -7.75 2.35 24.72
N SER A 14 -9.04 2.57 24.46
CA SER A 14 -9.69 2.04 23.25
C SER A 14 -9.16 2.61 21.93
N THR A 15 -8.54 3.80 21.95
CA THR A 15 -7.97 4.41 20.73
C THR A 15 -6.66 3.78 20.28
N PHE A 16 -5.98 3.01 21.14
CA PHE A 16 -4.76 2.27 20.78
C PHE A 16 -5.05 0.92 20.12
N GLY A 17 -6.33 0.52 20.02
CA GLY A 17 -6.76 -0.77 19.45
C GLY A 17 -6.85 -0.83 17.93
N THR A 18 -6.37 0.18 17.20
CA THR A 18 -6.36 0.12 15.74
C THR A 18 -5.22 -0.78 15.27
N SER A 19 -5.55 -2.01 14.89
CA SER A 19 -4.62 -2.90 14.21
C SER A 19 -4.24 -2.29 12.86
N ALA A 20 -2.95 -2.00 12.65
CA ALA A 20 -2.41 -1.75 11.32
C ALA A 20 -2.51 -3.06 10.52
N TYR A 21 -3.57 -3.19 9.72
CA TYR A 21 -3.68 -4.30 8.77
C TYR A 21 -2.48 -4.22 7.82
N ALA A 22 -1.74 -5.31 7.68
CA ALA A 22 -0.70 -5.41 6.69
C ALA A 22 -1.31 -5.09 5.32
N GLN A 23 -0.88 -3.97 4.74
CA GLN A 23 -1.20 -3.61 3.37
C GLN A 23 -0.83 -4.81 2.49
N ALA A 24 -1.78 -5.33 1.71
CA ALA A 24 -1.51 -6.43 0.80
C ALA A 24 -0.27 -6.11 -0.04
N ASN A 25 0.58 -7.10 -0.27
CA ASN A 25 1.74 -6.90 -1.12
C ASN A 25 1.24 -6.63 -2.56
N LEU A 26 1.34 -5.39 -3.03
CA LEU A 26 0.97 -5.03 -4.39
C LEU A 26 2.20 -5.20 -5.29
N SER A 27 2.18 -6.22 -6.14
CA SER A 27 3.10 -6.39 -7.26
C SER A 27 2.44 -5.93 -8.57
N ALA A 28 3.25 -5.42 -9.48
CA ALA A 28 2.86 -5.18 -10.85
C ALA A 28 4.06 -5.44 -11.76
N GLU A 29 3.82 -5.82 -13.01
CA GLU A 29 4.87 -6.04 -13.99
C GLU A 29 4.67 -5.16 -15.22
N THR A 30 5.78 -4.73 -15.81
CA THR A 30 5.78 -3.79 -16.91
C THR A 30 6.78 -4.17 -18.01
N ALA A 31 6.60 -3.59 -19.20
CA ALA A 31 7.50 -3.79 -20.33
C ALA A 31 8.89 -3.19 -20.04
N SER A 32 9.85 -3.43 -20.95
CA SER A 32 11.16 -2.79 -20.87
C SER A 32 11.06 -1.25 -20.95
N PRO A 33 12.02 -0.52 -20.35
CA PRO A 33 12.01 0.94 -20.31
C PRO A 33 11.84 1.61 -21.68
N GLY A 34 11.10 2.73 -21.70
CA GLY A 34 11.00 3.65 -22.85
C GLY A 34 9.67 3.63 -23.61
N GLY A 35 8.81 2.63 -23.38
CA GLY A 35 7.46 2.57 -23.98
C GLY A 35 6.35 3.07 -23.06
N ALA A 36 5.16 3.35 -23.64
CA ALA A 36 3.97 3.73 -22.87
C ALA A 36 3.59 2.67 -21.81
N THR A 37 3.81 1.39 -22.14
CA THR A 37 3.57 0.27 -21.23
C THR A 37 4.50 0.31 -20.01
N PHE A 38 5.72 0.85 -20.12
CA PHE A 38 6.63 1.12 -19.00
C PHE A 38 6.22 2.36 -18.20
N LEU A 39 5.98 3.47 -18.92
CA LEU A 39 5.75 4.78 -18.30
C LEU A 39 4.44 4.85 -17.51
N SER A 40 3.39 4.16 -17.96
CA SER A 40 2.07 4.25 -17.29
C SER A 40 2.08 3.59 -15.92
N PRO A 41 2.55 2.34 -15.76
CA PRO A 41 2.67 1.69 -14.45
C PRO A 41 3.75 2.32 -13.56
N SER A 42 4.89 2.77 -14.13
CA SER A 42 5.95 3.42 -13.36
C SER A 42 5.45 4.72 -12.72
N HIS A 43 4.76 5.55 -13.49
CA HIS A 43 4.18 6.79 -12.98
C HIS A 43 3.05 6.50 -11.98
N MET A 44 2.23 5.49 -12.21
CA MET A 44 1.19 5.09 -11.26
C MET A 44 1.78 4.65 -9.91
N ALA A 45 2.82 3.81 -9.92
CA ALA A 45 3.51 3.35 -8.71
C ALA A 45 4.12 4.53 -7.94
N GLU A 46 4.73 5.48 -8.65
CA GLU A 46 5.32 6.68 -8.06
C GLU A 46 4.27 7.58 -7.39
N ILE A 47 3.14 7.86 -8.07
CA ILE A 47 2.07 8.69 -7.50
C ILE A 47 1.40 7.97 -6.33
N ALA A 48 1.12 6.67 -6.45
CA ALA A 48 0.50 5.90 -5.37
C ALA A 48 1.37 5.87 -4.10
N GLY A 49 2.69 5.74 -4.25
CA GLY A 49 3.64 5.79 -3.14
C GLY A 49 3.76 7.18 -2.53
N THR A 50 3.84 8.21 -3.37
CA THR A 50 3.95 9.61 -2.93
C THR A 50 2.71 10.07 -2.15
N GLN A 51 1.52 9.62 -2.56
CA GLN A 51 0.26 9.96 -1.90
C GLN A 51 -0.05 9.07 -0.69
N GLY A 52 0.82 8.10 -0.36
CA GLY A 52 0.58 7.15 0.72
C GLY A 52 -0.63 6.23 0.47
N ILE A 53 -1.04 6.06 -0.78
CA ILE A 53 -2.17 5.21 -1.18
C ILE A 53 -1.74 3.74 -1.20
N ALA A 54 -0.61 3.47 -1.86
CA ALA A 54 -0.05 2.13 -1.97
C ALA A 54 1.44 2.17 -2.29
N ASN A 55 2.16 1.16 -1.80
CA ASN A 55 3.54 0.89 -2.15
C ASN A 55 3.54 -0.29 -3.14
N ILE A 56 3.72 -0.01 -4.43
CA ILE A 56 3.63 -0.99 -5.51
C ILE A 56 5.03 -1.44 -5.90
N GLN A 57 5.31 -2.74 -5.83
CA GLN A 57 6.55 -3.33 -6.31
C GLN A 57 6.44 -3.59 -7.81
N LEU A 58 7.03 -2.69 -8.60
CA LEU A 58 7.01 -2.78 -10.05
C LEU A 58 8.21 -3.58 -10.57
N ALA A 59 7.95 -4.61 -11.37
CA ALA A 59 8.96 -5.42 -12.04
C ALA A 59 9.07 -5.05 -13.52
N ASP A 60 10.26 -4.60 -13.94
CA ASP A 60 10.52 -4.18 -15.32
C ASP A 60 10.86 -5.35 -16.24
N GLY A 61 10.58 -5.19 -17.54
CA GLY A 61 10.97 -6.15 -18.58
C GLY A 61 10.14 -7.44 -18.63
N GLN A 62 9.04 -7.51 -17.88
CA GLN A 62 8.07 -8.60 -17.89
C GLN A 62 6.67 -8.03 -17.98
N THR A 63 5.93 -8.34 -19.05
CA THR A 63 4.50 -8.09 -19.08
C THR A 63 3.77 -9.34 -18.57
N LEU A 64 2.56 -9.21 -18.00
CA LEU A 64 1.75 -10.35 -17.52
C LEU A 64 1.49 -11.44 -18.58
N THR A 65 1.72 -11.16 -19.86
CA THR A 65 1.72 -12.18 -20.93
C THR A 65 2.91 -13.14 -20.89
N ASN A 66 3.98 -12.77 -20.16
CA ASN A 66 5.19 -13.55 -19.93
C ASN A 66 5.33 -14.02 -18.47
N SER A 67 4.36 -13.72 -17.59
CA SER A 67 4.33 -14.13 -16.19
C SER A 67 3.49 -15.39 -16.01
N LEU A 68 4.04 -16.41 -15.34
CA LEU A 68 3.34 -17.68 -15.06
C LEU A 68 2.60 -17.66 -13.71
N GLN A 69 2.95 -16.73 -12.82
CA GLN A 69 2.54 -16.70 -11.43
C GLN A 69 2.63 -15.26 -10.92
N ASN A 70 1.52 -14.52 -10.96
CA ASN A 70 1.36 -13.32 -10.13
C ASN A 70 0.06 -13.46 -9.34
#